data_AF-A0A7V6GCD1-F1
#
_entry.id   AF-A0A7V6GCD1-F1
#
_cell.length_a   1.000
_cell.length_b   1.000
_cell.length_c   1.000
_cell.angle_alpha   90.00
_cell.angle_beta   90.00
_cell.angle_gamma   90.00
#
_symmetry.space_group_name_H-M   'P 1'
#
loop_
_entity.id
_entity.type
_entity.pdbx_description
1 polymer ?
#
loop_
_entity_poly.entity_id
_entity_poly.type
_entity_poly.pdbx_seq_one_letter_code
_entity_poly.pdbx_strand_id
1 'polypeptide(L)'
;MGFKFRMEVNLKLAKHELNRCWELLAREINKLRQMEEVYQREEEIARMALRQQERACRSEPENLAWWHAFINYQKQKLEEILLEIKKQEEIVRSHREELIKCKIKTEKFQRLKAKRWREYCAEQLRQEQIVIDEIAQNSKVRYF
;
A
#
# COMPACT_ATOMS: atom_id res chain seq x y z
N MET A 1 18.10 35.05 -6.49
CA MET A 1 18.21 33.80 -5.68
C MET A 1 17.03 32.91 -6.01
N GLY A 2 17.24 31.62 -6.33
CA GLY A 2 16.15 30.69 -6.66
C GLY A 2 15.30 30.27 -5.45
N PHE A 3 14.11 29.75 -5.70
CA PHE A 3 13.19 29.25 -4.66
C PHE A 3 13.79 28.11 -3.84
N LYS A 4 13.64 28.21 -2.52
CA LYS A 4 13.99 27.13 -1.58
C LYS A 4 12.78 26.82 -0.70
N PHE A 5 12.28 25.59 -0.79
CA PHE A 5 11.20 25.15 0.09
C PHE A 5 11.76 24.76 1.46
N ARG A 6 11.41 25.52 2.51
CA ARG A 6 11.92 25.31 3.87
C ARG A 6 11.67 23.91 4.43
N MET A 7 10.59 23.24 3.99
CA MET A 7 10.23 21.88 4.44
C MET A 7 10.59 20.79 3.42
N GLU A 8 11.61 21.00 2.59
CA GLU A 8 12.05 20.01 1.60
C GLU A 8 12.46 18.68 2.24
N VAL A 9 13.16 18.73 3.37
CA VAL A 9 13.57 17.52 4.11
C VAL A 9 12.35 16.74 4.59
N ASN A 10 11.34 17.42 5.16
CA ASN A 10 10.11 16.78 5.62
C ASN A 10 9.34 16.14 4.46
N LEU A 11 9.31 16.79 3.30
CA LEU A 11 8.69 16.21 2.10
C LEU A 11 9.45 14.96 1.63
N LYS A 12 10.78 14.97 1.64
CA LYS A 12 11.60 13.79 1.30
C LYS A 12 11.34 12.64 2.27
N LEU A 13 11.35 12.92 3.58
CA LEU A 13 11.04 11.93 4.61
C LEU A 13 9.65 11.33 4.42
N ALA A 14 8.62 12.15 4.19
CA ALA A 14 7.26 11.66 3.96
C ALA A 14 7.17 10.76 2.71
N LYS A 15 7.90 11.09 1.63
CA LYS A 15 7.98 10.22 0.45
C LYS A 15 8.69 8.89 0.73
N HIS A 16 9.78 8.91 1.51
CA HIS A 16 10.46 7.69 1.92
C HIS A 16 9.57 6.79 2.78
N GLU A 17 8.85 7.38 3.75
CA GLU A 17 7.86 6.66 4.56
C GLU A 17 6.76 6.05 3.68
N LEU A 18 6.22 6.81 2.72
CA LEU A 18 5.21 6.32 1.77
C LEU A 18 5.71 5.11 0.97
N ASN A 19 6.94 5.17 0.44
CA ASN A 19 7.54 4.05 -0.30
C ASN A 19 7.73 2.83 0.59
N ARG A 20 8.20 3.02 1.83
CA ARG A 20 8.35 1.93 2.80
C ARG A 20 7.00 1.26 3.10
N CYS A 21 5.93 2.04 3.31
CA CYS A 21 4.59 1.48 3.54
C CYS A 21 4.08 0.70 2.32
N TRP A 22 4.38 1.16 1.10
CA TRP A 22 4.07 0.41 -0.12
C TRP A 22 4.78 -0.94 -0.19
N GLU A 23 6.08 -0.96 0.07
CA GLU A 23 6.88 -2.19 0.07
C GLU A 23 6.40 -3.19 1.13
N LEU A 24 6.10 -2.70 2.34
CA LEU A 24 5.56 -3.54 3.41
C LEU A 24 4.20 -4.12 3.02
N LEU A 25 3.27 -3.29 2.52
CA LEU A 25 1.96 -3.76 2.09
C LEU A 25 2.08 -4.81 0.96
N ALA A 26 2.97 -4.59 -0.01
CA ALA A 26 3.18 -5.54 -1.10
C ALA A 26 3.69 -6.90 -0.58
N ARG A 27 4.62 -6.89 0.39
CA ARG A 27 5.10 -8.12 1.04
C ARG A 27 3.98 -8.86 1.76
N GLU A 28 3.18 -8.15 2.55
CA GLU A 28 2.12 -8.78 3.34
C GLU A 28 0.96 -9.31 2.46
N ILE A 29 0.65 -8.63 1.35
CA ILE A 29 -0.28 -9.15 0.33
C ILE A 29 0.25 -10.42 -0.32
N ASN A 30 1.54 -10.46 -0.66
CA ASN A 30 2.14 -11.67 -1.25
C ASN A 30 2.10 -12.85 -0.27
N LYS A 31 2.36 -12.62 1.02
CA LYS A 31 2.21 -13.66 2.05
C LYS A 31 0.78 -14.17 2.15
N LEU A 32 -0.20 -13.27 2.19
CA LEU A 32 -1.62 -13.64 2.23
C LEU A 32 -1.98 -14.53 1.03
N ARG A 33 -1.57 -14.13 -0.17
CA ARG A 33 -1.79 -14.92 -1.38
C ARG A 33 -1.16 -16.31 -1.30
N GLN A 34 0.07 -16.42 -0.80
CA GLN A 34 0.71 -17.72 -0.63
C GLN A 34 -0.04 -18.62 0.36
N MET A 35 -0.58 -18.04 1.45
CA MET A 35 -1.42 -18.78 2.41
C MET A 35 -2.73 -19.24 1.77
N GLU A 36 -3.39 -18.39 0.96
CA GLU A 36 -4.58 -18.77 0.19
C GLU A 36 -4.30 -19.90 -0.80
N GLU A 37 -3.15 -19.88 -1.48
CA GLU A 37 -2.71 -20.96 -2.38
C GLU A 37 -2.42 -22.27 -1.64
N VAL A 38 -1.93 -22.21 -0.40
CA VAL A 38 -1.79 -23.40 0.47
C VAL A 38 -3.18 -23.91 0.88
N TYR A 39 -4.06 -23.02 1.33
CA TYR A 39 -5.43 -23.37 1.72
C TYR A 39 -6.17 -24.09 0.58
N GLN A 40 -6.12 -23.56 -0.64
CA GLN A 40 -6.78 -24.16 -1.80
C GLN A 40 -6.28 -25.59 -2.07
N ARG A 41 -4.97 -25.82 -1.98
CA ARG A 41 -4.38 -27.16 -2.16
C ARG A 41 -4.83 -28.14 -1.08
N GLU A 42 -4.84 -27.72 0.19
CA GLU A 42 -5.30 -28.56 1.29
C GLU A 42 -6.81 -28.84 1.20
N GLU A 43 -7.59 -27.88 0.71
CA GLU A 43 -9.03 -28.04 0.50
C GLU A 43 -9.32 -29.07 -0.61
N GLU A 44 -8.51 -29.09 -1.67
CA GLU A 44 -8.57 -30.13 -2.70
C GLU A 44 -8.23 -31.51 -2.13
N ILE A 45 -7.18 -31.61 -1.31
CA ILE A 45 -6.81 -32.85 -0.62
C ILE A 45 -7.95 -33.33 0.28
N ALA A 46 -8.57 -32.43 1.06
CA ALA A 46 -9.70 -32.75 1.92
C ALA A 46 -10.92 -33.23 1.12
N ARG A 47 -11.22 -32.59 -0.02
CA ARG A 47 -12.28 -33.02 -0.94
C ARG A 47 -12.01 -34.41 -1.52
N MET A 48 -10.76 -34.70 -1.89
CA MET A 48 -10.36 -36.03 -2.35
C MET A 48 -10.50 -37.08 -1.23
N ALA A 49 -10.05 -36.76 -0.02
CA ALA A 49 -10.17 -37.64 1.14
C ALA A 49 -11.63 -38.01 1.42
N LEU A 50 -12.54 -37.03 1.36
CA LEU A 50 -13.97 -37.25 1.55
C LEU A 50 -14.54 -38.25 0.55
N ARG A 51 -14.19 -38.12 -0.74
CA ARG A 51 -14.63 -39.07 -1.78
C ARG A 51 -14.10 -40.49 -1.52
N GLN A 52 -12.87 -40.61 -1.04
CA GLN A 52 -12.29 -41.92 -0.72
C GLN A 52 -12.93 -42.54 0.52
N GLN A 53 -13.28 -41.74 1.53
CA GLN A 53 -14.07 -42.22 2.67
C GLN A 53 -15.43 -42.75 2.21
N GLU A 54 -16.15 -42.02 1.36
CA GLU A 54 -17.43 -42.45 0.81
C GLU A 54 -17.31 -43.76 0.02
N ARG A 55 -16.21 -43.95 -0.71
CA ARG A 55 -15.91 -45.20 -1.41
C ARG A 55 -15.61 -46.34 -0.44
N ALA A 56 -14.80 -46.09 0.59
CA ALA A 56 -14.45 -47.07 1.61
C ALA A 56 -15.69 -47.57 2.36
N CYS A 57 -16.65 -46.68 2.68
CA CYS A 57 -17.95 -47.05 3.26
C CYS A 57 -18.71 -48.12 2.45
N ARG A 58 -18.51 -48.17 1.12
CA ARG A 58 -19.25 -49.08 0.22
C ARG A 58 -18.49 -50.34 -0.16
N SER A 59 -17.16 -50.23 -0.28
CA SER A 59 -16.36 -51.25 -0.98
C SER A 59 -15.12 -51.71 -0.22
N GLU A 60 -14.62 -50.95 0.74
CA GLU A 60 -13.36 -51.22 1.44
C GLU A 60 -13.49 -50.80 2.93
N PRO A 61 -14.39 -51.46 3.71
CA PRO A 61 -14.68 -51.08 5.08
C PRO A 61 -13.45 -51.17 6.00
N GLU A 62 -12.47 -52.02 5.69
CA GLU A 62 -11.18 -52.13 6.38
C GLU A 62 -10.38 -50.81 6.35
N ASN A 63 -10.54 -50.00 5.31
CA ASN A 63 -9.85 -48.72 5.15
C ASN A 63 -10.65 -47.54 5.75
N LEU A 64 -11.89 -47.76 6.19
CA LEU A 64 -12.80 -46.69 6.59
C LEU A 64 -12.30 -45.90 7.81
N ALA A 65 -11.77 -46.60 8.82
CA ALA A 65 -11.26 -45.97 10.03
C ALA A 65 -10.08 -45.04 9.72
N TRP A 66 -9.21 -45.43 8.79
CA TRP A 66 -8.07 -44.62 8.36
C TRP A 66 -8.54 -43.35 7.63
N TRP A 67 -9.47 -43.48 6.68
CA TRP A 67 -10.03 -42.33 5.97
C TRP A 67 -10.77 -41.36 6.90
N HIS A 68 -11.47 -41.88 7.92
CA HIS A 68 -12.14 -41.05 8.92
C HIS A 68 -11.13 -40.25 9.75
N ALA A 69 -10.07 -40.88 10.23
CA ALA A 69 -8.99 -40.20 10.95
C ALA A 69 -8.31 -39.13 10.08
N PHE A 70 -8.02 -39.46 8.82
CA PHE A 70 -7.37 -38.53 7.89
C PHE A 70 -8.23 -37.29 7.60
N ILE A 71 -9.54 -37.45 7.40
CA ILE A 71 -10.45 -36.31 7.18
C ILE A 71 -10.52 -35.40 8.40
N ASN A 72 -10.57 -35.97 9.61
CA ASN A 72 -10.59 -35.17 10.83
C ASN A 72 -9.29 -34.36 10.99
N TYR A 73 -8.14 -34.98 10.67
CA TYR A 73 -6.87 -34.27 10.61
C TYR A 73 -6.87 -33.13 9.57
N GLN A 74 -7.38 -33.40 8.36
CA GLN A 74 -7.46 -32.38 7.31
C GLN A 74 -8.38 -31.22 7.68
N LYS A 75 -9.50 -31.49 8.37
CA LYS A 75 -10.39 -30.43 8.88
C LYS A 75 -9.68 -29.53 9.88
N GLN A 76 -8.98 -30.10 10.86
CA GLN A 76 -8.22 -29.33 11.85
C GLN A 76 -7.15 -28.47 11.17
N LYS A 77 -6.41 -29.05 10.22
CA LYS A 77 -5.39 -28.33 9.45
C LYS A 77 -5.98 -27.15 8.66
N LEU A 78 -7.14 -27.34 8.01
CA LEU A 78 -7.82 -26.27 7.29
C LEU A 78 -8.31 -25.16 8.23
N GLU A 79 -8.82 -25.52 9.41
CA GLU A 79 -9.23 -24.54 10.44
C GLU A 79 -8.04 -23.70 10.92
N GLU A 80 -6.89 -24.32 11.16
CA GLU A 80 -5.64 -23.63 11.52
C GLU A 80 -5.20 -22.65 10.42
N ILE A 81 -5.17 -23.10 9.17
CA ILE A 81 -4.81 -22.24 8.02
C ILE A 81 -5.78 -21.07 7.88
N LEU A 82 -7.09 -21.30 8.02
CA LEU A 82 -8.10 -20.23 7.95
C LEU A 82 -7.92 -19.19 9.07
N LEU A 83 -7.54 -19.64 10.27
CA LEU A 83 -7.24 -18.74 11.38
C LEU A 83 -6.01 -17.88 11.07
N GLU A 84 -4.96 -18.46 10.48
CA GLU A 84 -3.77 -17.73 10.06
C GLU A 84 -4.07 -16.73 8.94
N ILE A 85 -4.87 -17.12 7.94
CA ILE A 85 -5.31 -16.22 6.86
C ILE A 85 -6.03 -15.01 7.45
N LYS A 86 -6.99 -15.21 8.37
CA LYS A 86 -7.72 -14.09 9.01
C LYS A 86 -6.78 -13.13 9.74
N LYS A 87 -5.80 -13.65 10.49
CA LYS A 87 -4.79 -12.82 11.16
C LYS A 87 -3.97 -12.03 10.14
N GLN A 88 -3.58 -12.66 9.03
CA GLN A 88 -2.82 -12.00 7.97
C GLN A 88 -3.65 -10.94 7.23
N GLU A 89 -4.94 -11.16 7.02
CA GLU A 89 -5.86 -10.16 6.47
C GLU A 89 -5.95 -8.91 7.35
N GLU A 90 -5.97 -9.08 8.67
CA GLU A 90 -5.94 -7.95 9.62
C GLU A 90 -4.63 -7.16 9.53
N ILE A 91 -3.49 -7.84 9.39
CA ILE A 91 -2.19 -7.20 9.16
C ILE A 91 -2.20 -6.40 7.85
N VAL A 92 -2.68 -7.00 6.76
CA VAL A 92 -2.81 -6.31 5.45
C VAL A 92 -3.72 -5.09 5.58
N ARG A 93 -4.85 -5.21 6.29
CA ARG A 93 -5.77 -4.08 6.54
C ARG A 93 -5.07 -2.95 7.29
N SER A 94 -4.34 -3.27 8.35
CA SER A 94 -3.58 -2.29 9.12
C SER A 94 -2.57 -1.53 8.25
N HIS A 95 -1.78 -2.23 7.43
CA HIS A 95 -0.84 -1.58 6.52
C HIS A 95 -1.50 -0.75 5.41
N ARG A 96 -2.70 -1.13 4.95
CA ARG A 96 -3.48 -0.28 4.02
C ARG A 96 -3.85 1.05 4.67
N GLU A 97 -4.29 1.03 5.93
CA GLU A 97 -4.61 2.25 6.67
C GLU A 97 -3.39 3.13 6.89
N GLU A 98 -2.25 2.55 7.25
CA GLU A 98 -0.97 3.25 7.37
C GLU A 98 -0.55 3.90 6.04
N LEU A 99 -0.66 3.16 4.94
CA LEU A 99 -0.34 3.67 3.61
C LEU A 99 -1.18 4.91 3.26
N ILE A 100 -2.48 4.87 3.57
CA ILE A 100 -3.39 6.01 3.35
C ILE A 100 -2.92 7.22 4.18
N LYS A 101 -2.56 7.03 5.46
CA LYS A 101 -2.05 8.11 6.32
C LYS A 101 -0.76 8.72 5.74
N CYS A 102 0.17 7.89 5.29
CA CYS A 102 1.42 8.34 4.65
C CYS A 102 1.17 9.09 3.33
N LYS A 103 0.20 8.63 2.53
CA LYS A 103 -0.20 9.29 1.28
C LYS A 103 -0.74 10.70 1.57
N ILE A 104 -1.68 10.81 2.51
CA ILE A 104 -2.25 12.10 2.94
C ILE A 104 -1.15 13.05 3.44
N LYS A 105 -0.22 12.57 4.28
CA LYS A 105 0.91 13.36 4.78
C LYS A 105 1.79 13.89 3.64
N THR A 106 2.10 13.03 2.67
CA THR A 106 2.92 13.39 1.50
C THR A 106 2.22 14.44 0.63
N GLU A 107 0.93 14.24 0.34
CA GLU A 107 0.13 15.19 -0.45
C GLU A 107 0.03 16.56 0.23
N LYS A 108 -0.13 16.61 1.57
CA LYS A 108 -0.12 17.87 2.32
C LYS A 108 1.16 18.67 2.08
N PHE A 109 2.33 18.02 2.17
CA PHE A 109 3.61 18.69 1.92
C PHE A 109 3.77 19.12 0.46
N GLN A 110 3.34 18.31 -0.51
CA GLN A 110 3.37 18.67 -1.93
C GLN A 110 2.50 19.89 -2.22
N ARG A 111 1.27 19.92 -1.71
CA ARG A 111 0.36 21.06 -1.85
C ARG A 111 0.95 22.33 -1.24
N LEU A 112 1.56 22.22 -0.06
CA LEU A 112 2.22 23.34 0.60
C LEU A 112 3.40 23.86 -0.22
N LYS A 113 4.24 22.97 -0.76
CA LYS A 113 5.36 23.35 -1.65
C LYS A 113 4.86 24.08 -2.88
N ALA A 114 3.81 23.57 -3.54
CA ALA A 114 3.21 24.19 -4.71
C ALA A 114 2.58 25.55 -4.40
N LYS A 115 1.98 25.73 -3.21
CA LYS A 115 1.48 27.04 -2.76
C LYS A 115 2.63 28.04 -2.58
N ARG A 116 3.69 27.66 -1.85
CA ARG A 116 4.86 28.52 -1.63
C ARG A 116 5.60 28.88 -2.91
N TRP A 117 5.65 27.94 -3.86
CA TRP A 117 6.22 28.21 -5.19
C TRP A 117 5.43 29.28 -5.94
N ARG A 118 4.09 29.20 -5.94
CA ARG A 118 3.23 30.23 -6.56
C ARG A 118 3.42 31.61 -5.93
N GLU A 119 3.49 31.67 -4.60
CA GLU A 119 3.75 32.92 -3.86
C GLU A 119 5.09 33.54 -4.29
N TYR A 120 6.15 32.72 -4.36
CA TYR A 120 7.46 33.14 -4.82
C TYR A 120 7.45 33.65 -6.28
N CYS A 121 6.81 32.93 -7.21
CA CYS A 121 6.70 33.38 -8.60
C CYS A 121 5.96 34.73 -8.72
N ALA A 122 4.87 34.91 -7.98
CA ALA A 122 4.12 36.16 -7.96
C ALA A 122 4.94 37.33 -7.37
N GLU A 123 5.86 37.05 -6.46
CA GLU A 123 6.78 38.06 -5.94
C GLU A 123 7.90 38.41 -6.94
N GLN A 124 8.47 37.43 -7.63
CA GLN A 124 9.44 37.67 -8.70
C GLN A 124 8.84 38.48 -9.84
N LEU A 125 7.63 38.14 -10.31
CA LEU A 125 6.93 38.91 -11.34
C LEU A 125 6.68 40.36 -10.92
N ARG A 126 6.33 40.60 -9.65
CA ARG A 126 6.16 41.96 -9.12
C ARG A 126 7.47 42.73 -9.10
N GLN A 127 8.57 42.09 -8.70
CA GLN A 127 9.91 42.72 -8.72
C GLN A 127 10.34 43.06 -10.16
N GLU A 128 10.13 42.14 -11.11
CA GLU A 128 10.41 42.37 -12.53
C GLU A 128 9.58 43.53 -13.09
N GLN A 129 8.28 43.59 -12.77
CA GLN A 129 7.41 44.68 -13.22
C GLN A 129 7.87 46.04 -12.68
N ILE A 130 8.27 46.13 -11.42
CA ILE A 130 8.80 47.38 -10.83
C ILE A 130 10.02 47.87 -11.62
N VAL A 131 10.96 46.97 -11.93
CA VAL A 131 12.17 47.32 -12.72
C VAL A 131 11.79 47.78 -14.13
N ILE A 132 10.82 47.12 -14.78
CA ILE A 132 10.32 47.54 -16.10
C ILE A 132 9.71 48.93 -16.04
N ASP A 133 8.87 49.19 -15.04
CA ASP A 133 8.20 50.48 -14.86
C ASP A 133 9.22 51.61 -14.59
N GLU A 134 10.24 51.35 -13.77
CA GLU A 134 11.36 52.28 -13.51
C GLU A 134 12.15 52.60 -14.78
N ILE A 135 12.47 51.58 -15.59
CA ILE A 135 13.14 51.78 -16.89
C ILE A 135 12.27 52.62 -17.83
N ALA A 136 10.97 52.33 -17.90
CA ALA A 136 10.03 53.05 -18.75
C ALA A 136 9.92 54.53 -18.34
N GLN A 137 9.86 54.83 -17.03
CA GLN A 137 9.87 56.22 -16.53
C GLN A 137 11.18 56.93 -16.87
N ASN A 138 12.33 56.30 -16.62
CA ASN A 138 13.64 56.87 -16.91
C ASN A 138 13.88 57.11 -18.41
N SER A 139 13.32 56.26 -19.28
CA SER A 139 13.39 56.45 -20.73
C SER A 139 12.58 57.65 -21.22
N LYS A 140 11.43 57.96 -20.59
CA LYS A 140 10.61 59.13 -20.95
C LYS A 140 11.30 60.44 -20.58
N VAL A 141 12.06 60.47 -19.49
CA VAL A 141 12.80 61.66 -19.03
C VAL A 141 13.98 62.01 -19.95
N ARG A 142 14.56 61.05 -20.68
CA ARG A 142 15.73 61.28 -21.56
C ARG A 142 15.41 61.90 -22.93
N TYR A 143 14.14 62.01 -23.31
CA TYR A 143 13.71 62.58 -24.60
C TYR A 143 12.98 63.94 -24.45
N PHE A 144 13.12 64.56 -23.29
CA PHE A 144 12.78 65.97 -23.02
C PHE A 144 14.03 66.70 -22.55
#